data_AF-A0A8C7XSB8-F1
#
_entry.id   AF-A0A8C7XSB8-F1
#
_cell.length_a   1.000
_cell.length_b   1.000
_cell.length_c   1.000
_cell.angle_alpha   90.00
_cell.angle_beta   90.00
_cell.angle_gamma   90.00
#
_symmetry.space_group_name_H-M   'P 1'
#
loop_
_entity.id
_entity.type
_entity.pdbx_description
1 polymer ?
#
loop_
_entity_poly.entity_id
_entity_poly.type
_entity_poly.pdbx_seq_one_letter_code
_entity_poly.pdbx_strand_id
1 'polypeptide(L)'
;MYGNGFKSGSMRLGKDAIVFSRSKSGMCIGMLSQTYLEKIGANQIQVPIVCITERNLKEHRASLQDILRYSLFQKQGELLAELDAITSSFSQTGTRIIIWNLRRTATEATEFDFETDRYDIRIPSEVYEAIGDPSKVSDRMTSHIPETVYSLRAYCSILYLKPRMQVVLRSKTVKTVLIAKSLACMRKDFYKPIFLVSLNGSITAVLL
;
A
#
# COMPACT_ATOMS: atom_id res chain seq x y z
N MET A 1 -16.29 -9.32 5.03
CA MET A 1 -15.14 -8.39 5.07
C MET A 1 -13.87 -9.24 4.98
N TYR A 2 -13.02 -9.06 3.97
CA TYR A 2 -12.01 -10.06 3.62
C TYR A 2 -10.77 -10.13 4.53
N GLY A 3 -10.52 -9.16 5.42
CA GLY A 3 -9.48 -9.23 6.47
C GLY A 3 -8.01 -9.40 6.02
N ASN A 4 -7.75 -9.52 4.72
CA ASN A 4 -6.48 -10.02 4.18
C ASN A 4 -5.63 -8.95 3.47
N GLY A 5 -6.20 -7.77 3.16
CA GLY A 5 -5.57 -6.79 2.26
C GLY A 5 -4.20 -6.30 2.71
N PHE A 6 -4.00 -6.04 4.02
CA PHE A 6 -2.69 -5.66 4.52
C PHE A 6 -1.67 -6.79 4.40
N LYS A 7 -2.04 -8.02 4.79
CA LYS A 7 -1.14 -9.17 4.80
C LYS A 7 -0.72 -9.54 3.38
N SER A 8 -1.68 -9.67 2.46
CA SER A 8 -1.38 -9.98 1.07
C SER A 8 -0.63 -8.85 0.36
N GLY A 9 -1.02 -7.60 0.60
CA GLY A 9 -0.38 -6.43 -0.02
C GLY A 9 1.07 -6.25 0.45
N SER A 10 1.31 -6.23 1.76
CA SER A 10 2.67 -6.06 2.31
C SER A 10 3.61 -7.18 1.87
N MET A 11 3.16 -8.43 1.94
CA MET A 11 3.95 -9.60 1.52
C MET A 11 4.10 -9.75 0.00
N ARG A 12 3.28 -9.04 -0.80
CA ARG A 12 3.51 -8.90 -2.24
C ARG A 12 4.62 -7.91 -2.54
N LEU A 13 4.73 -6.83 -1.77
CA LEU A 13 5.71 -5.76 -2.00
C LEU A 13 7.11 -6.12 -1.49
N GLY A 14 7.21 -6.73 -0.31
CA GLY A 14 8.49 -7.11 0.28
C GLY A 14 8.35 -8.29 1.24
N LYS A 15 9.49 -8.82 1.67
CA LYS A 15 9.54 -9.94 2.62
C LYS A 15 9.16 -9.52 4.04
N ASP A 16 9.39 -8.26 4.38
CA ASP A 16 9.32 -7.78 5.75
C ASP A 16 8.62 -6.44 5.84
N ALA A 17 7.76 -6.30 6.85
CA ALA A 17 7.00 -5.11 7.13
C ALA A 17 6.92 -4.83 8.64
N ILE A 18 6.93 -3.56 9.01
CA ILE A 18 6.74 -3.09 10.37
C ILE A 18 5.69 -1.98 10.36
N VAL A 19 4.80 -2.04 11.35
CA VAL A 19 3.66 -1.15 11.49
C VAL A 19 3.80 -0.42 12.81
N PHE A 20 3.85 0.89 12.72
CA PHE A 20 3.78 1.80 13.85
C PHE A 20 2.37 2.40 13.87
N SER A 21 1.70 2.34 15.00
CA SER A 21 0.36 2.88 15.17
C SER A 21 0.28 3.68 16.46
N ARG A 22 -0.29 4.88 16.37
CA ARG A 22 -0.54 5.77 17.49
C ARG A 22 -2.02 6.11 17.55
N SER A 23 -2.62 5.86 18.70
CA SER A 23 -3.99 6.28 19.02
C SER A 23 -3.96 7.22 20.23
N LYS A 24 -5.14 7.72 20.62
CA LYS A 24 -5.27 8.50 21.87
C LYS A 24 -4.96 7.67 23.12
N SER A 25 -5.10 6.35 23.05
CA SER A 25 -4.99 5.44 24.20
C SER A 25 -3.65 4.72 24.29
N GLY A 26 -2.77 4.85 23.29
CA GLY A 26 -1.45 4.23 23.33
C GLY A 26 -0.78 4.15 21.96
N MET A 27 0.40 3.56 21.96
CA MET A 27 1.22 3.34 20.78
C MET A 27 1.53 1.86 20.66
N CYS A 28 1.48 1.31 19.45
CA CYS A 28 1.85 -0.09 19.21
C CYS A 28 2.75 -0.20 17.99
N ILE A 29 3.69 -1.12 18.08
CA ILE A 29 4.60 -1.52 17.02
C ILE A 29 4.38 -3.01 16.76
N GLY A 30 4.13 -3.38 15.51
CA GLY A 30 4.00 -4.78 15.11
C GLY A 30 4.89 -5.09 13.91
N MET A 31 5.59 -6.22 13.94
CA MET A 31 6.46 -6.64 12.85
C MET A 31 5.94 -7.93 12.21
N LEU A 32 5.70 -7.88 10.90
CA LEU A 32 5.37 -9.03 10.07
C LEU A 32 6.55 -9.28 9.12
N SER A 33 7.40 -10.25 9.46
CA SER A 33 8.68 -10.49 8.77
C SER A 33 8.87 -11.95 8.44
N GLN A 34 9.01 -12.27 7.15
CA GLN A 34 9.39 -13.62 6.71
C GLN A 34 10.83 -13.94 7.13
N THR A 35 11.72 -12.96 7.05
CA THR A 35 13.13 -13.11 7.45
C THR A 35 13.24 -13.48 8.93
N TYR A 36 12.46 -12.83 9.80
CA TYR A 36 12.36 -13.16 11.23
C TYR A 36 11.92 -14.62 11.44
N LEU A 37 10.82 -15.02 10.81
CA LEU A 37 10.26 -16.37 10.96
C LEU A 37 11.23 -17.46 10.49
N GLU A 38 11.92 -17.23 9.37
CA GLU A 38 12.96 -18.12 8.86
C GLU A 38 14.14 -18.24 9.84
N LYS A 39 14.60 -17.11 10.41
CA LYS A 39 15.75 -17.09 11.33
C LYS A 39 15.49 -17.81 12.65
N ILE A 40 14.26 -17.77 13.16
CA ILE A 40 13.89 -18.49 14.38
C ILE A 40 13.40 -19.92 14.11
N GLY A 41 13.33 -20.34 12.83
CA GLY A 41 12.81 -21.65 12.45
C GLY A 41 11.35 -21.87 12.83
N ALA A 42 10.52 -20.82 12.77
CA ALA A 42 9.14 -20.90 13.22
C ALA A 42 8.26 -21.65 12.23
N ASN A 43 7.55 -22.68 12.73
CA ASN A 43 6.55 -23.43 11.97
C ASN A 43 5.17 -22.76 11.95
N GLN A 44 4.98 -21.71 12.75
CA GLN A 44 3.74 -20.94 12.84
C GLN A 44 4.04 -19.45 12.73
N ILE A 45 3.09 -18.68 12.19
CA ILE A 45 3.23 -17.23 12.05
C ILE A 45 3.23 -16.60 13.44
N GLN A 46 4.39 -16.11 13.85
CA GLN A 46 4.57 -15.31 15.06
C GLN A 46 4.76 -13.84 14.68
N VAL A 47 4.03 -12.95 15.34
CA VAL A 47 4.08 -11.51 15.09
C VAL A 47 4.50 -10.81 16.37
N PRO A 48 5.76 -10.37 16.48
CA PRO A 48 6.20 -9.55 17.60
C PRO A 48 5.40 -8.25 17.64
N ILE A 49 4.74 -8.01 18.77
CA ILE A 49 3.97 -6.79 19.03
C ILE A 49 4.40 -6.19 20.36
N VAL A 50 4.68 -4.90 20.33
CA VAL A 50 5.02 -4.08 21.49
C VAL A 50 4.00 -2.95 21.58
N CYS A 51 3.19 -2.94 22.63
CA CYS A 51 2.31 -1.82 22.91
C CYS A 51 2.86 -1.02 24.10
N ILE A 52 3.15 0.24 23.86
CA ILE A 52 3.56 1.23 24.86
C ILE A 52 2.28 1.88 25.35
N THR A 53 1.77 1.36 26.46
CA THR A 53 0.82 2.05 27.34
C THR A 53 1.57 2.47 28.60
N GLU A 54 1.06 3.47 29.33
CA GLU A 54 1.70 3.99 30.56
C GLU A 54 1.95 2.93 31.65
N ARG A 55 1.46 1.69 31.49
CA ARG A 55 1.43 0.67 32.53
C ARG A 55 2.21 -0.63 32.24
N ASN A 56 2.51 -0.99 30.98
CA ASN A 56 2.88 -2.39 30.64
C ASN A 56 4.20 -2.62 29.83
N LEU A 57 5.23 -1.79 29.99
CA LEU A 57 6.52 -1.99 29.28
C LEU A 57 7.23 -3.34 29.57
N LYS A 58 6.98 -3.97 30.73
CA LYS A 58 7.65 -5.23 31.11
C LYS A 58 7.12 -6.45 30.35
N GLU A 59 5.86 -6.44 29.92
CA GLU A 59 5.20 -7.59 29.28
C GLU A 59 5.66 -7.80 27.83
N HIS A 60 6.16 -6.76 27.18
CA HIS A 60 6.57 -6.80 25.78
C HIS A 60 8.08 -6.94 25.55
N ARG A 61 8.86 -7.30 26.57
CA ARG A 61 10.34 -7.35 26.48
C ARG A 61 10.85 -8.31 25.40
N ALA A 62 10.28 -9.51 25.29
CA ALA A 62 10.67 -10.49 24.27
C ALA A 62 10.39 -9.95 22.85
N SER A 63 9.16 -9.50 22.59
CA SER A 63 8.78 -8.90 21.32
C SER A 63 9.66 -7.69 20.95
N LEU A 64 10.00 -6.85 21.93
CA LEU A 64 10.88 -5.70 21.71
C LEU A 64 12.29 -6.16 21.32
N GLN A 65 12.83 -7.16 21.98
CA GLN A 65 14.13 -7.72 21.64
C GLN A 65 14.15 -8.32 20.23
N ASP A 66 13.08 -9.02 19.83
CA ASP A 66 12.95 -9.58 18.48
C ASP A 66 12.88 -8.46 17.42
N ILE A 67 12.08 -7.42 17.66
CA ILE A 67 12.01 -6.26 16.75
C ILE A 67 13.39 -5.60 16.64
N LEU A 68 14.08 -5.35 17.76
CA LEU A 68 15.40 -4.71 17.74
C LEU A 68 16.47 -5.55 17.05
N ARG A 69 16.33 -6.88 17.08
CA ARG A 69 17.30 -7.81 16.48
C ARG A 69 17.07 -8.04 14.98
N TYR A 70 15.82 -8.11 14.55
CA TYR A 70 15.46 -8.56 13.20
C TYR A 70 14.81 -7.48 12.31
N SER A 71 14.42 -6.33 12.87
CA SER A 71 13.94 -5.20 12.08
C SER A 71 15.08 -4.30 11.57
N LEU A 72 14.72 -3.26 10.81
CA LEU A 72 15.65 -2.21 10.39
C LEU A 72 16.18 -1.35 11.55
N PHE A 73 15.48 -1.36 12.68
CA PHE A 73 15.74 -0.47 13.81
C PHE A 73 16.40 -1.26 14.94
N GLN A 74 17.65 -0.95 15.23
CA GLN A 74 18.46 -1.71 16.20
C GLN A 74 18.41 -1.09 17.59
N LYS A 75 17.90 0.13 17.70
CA LYS A 75 17.82 0.88 18.98
C LYS A 75 16.39 1.29 19.26
N GLN A 76 16.01 1.26 20.54
CA GLN A 76 14.69 1.70 20.99
C GLN A 76 14.41 3.17 20.62
N GLY A 77 15.43 4.03 20.65
CA GLY A 77 15.29 5.44 20.27
C GLY A 77 14.86 5.63 18.81
N GLU A 78 15.27 4.74 17.90
CA GLU A 78 14.88 4.81 16.48
C GLU A 78 13.41 4.44 16.29
N LEU A 79 12.93 3.41 17.01
CA LEU A 79 11.52 3.02 17.02
C LEU A 79 10.62 4.15 17.55
N LEU A 80 11.07 4.84 18.61
CA LEU A 80 10.36 5.98 19.19
C LEU A 80 10.34 7.18 18.21
N ALA A 81 11.45 7.43 17.51
CA ALA A 81 11.51 8.49 16.50
C ALA A 81 10.49 8.27 15.37
N GLU A 82 10.31 7.02 14.92
CA GLU A 82 9.28 6.69 13.91
C GLU A 82 7.84 6.85 14.45
N LEU A 83 7.60 6.58 15.74
CA LEU A 83 6.31 6.85 16.40
C LEU A 83 6.04 8.34 16.56
N ASP A 84 7.06 9.14 16.83
CA ASP A 84 6.94 10.59 16.96
C ASP A 84 6.76 11.24 15.58
N ALA A 85 7.35 10.69 14.52
CA ALA A 85 7.13 11.13 13.14
C ALA A 85 5.67 10.97 12.66
N ILE A 86 4.85 10.13 13.33
CA ILE A 86 3.40 10.04 13.05
C ILE A 86 2.68 11.30 13.55
N THR A 87 3.21 11.96 14.58
CA THR A 87 2.59 13.16 15.10
C THR A 87 2.84 14.33 14.17
N SER A 88 1.75 14.90 13.67
CA SER A 88 1.77 16.18 12.99
C SER A 88 1.15 17.22 13.90
N SER A 89 1.36 18.50 13.61
CA SER A 89 0.75 19.61 14.34
C SER A 89 -0.79 19.53 14.43
N PHE A 90 -1.44 18.69 13.62
CA PHE A 90 -2.90 18.60 13.50
C PHE A 90 -3.51 17.28 14.01
N SER A 91 -2.71 16.24 14.29
CA SER A 91 -3.24 14.95 14.72
C SER A 91 -2.26 14.20 15.62
N GLN A 92 -2.77 13.72 16.75
CA GLN A 92 -2.07 12.82 17.67
C GLN A 92 -2.27 11.34 17.33
N THR A 93 -3.02 11.04 16.26
CA THR A 93 -3.32 9.67 15.83
C THR A 93 -2.84 9.41 14.41
N GLY A 94 -2.39 8.19 14.14
CA GLY A 94 -2.01 7.77 12.78
C GLY A 94 -1.31 6.43 12.75
N THR A 95 -1.02 5.98 11.53
CA THR A 95 -0.34 4.71 11.28
C THR A 95 0.75 4.94 10.24
N ARG A 96 1.92 4.36 10.48
CA ARG A 96 3.05 4.37 9.55
C ARG A 96 3.48 2.93 9.29
N ILE A 97 3.56 2.58 8.02
CA ILE A 97 3.93 1.24 7.57
C ILE A 97 5.23 1.37 6.79
N ILE A 98 6.22 0.58 7.16
CA ILE A 98 7.50 0.50 6.46
C ILE A 98 7.65 -0.92 5.97
N ILE A 99 7.91 -1.09 4.67
CA ILE A 99 8.12 -2.37 4.02
C ILE A 99 9.54 -2.35 3.45
N TRP A 100 10.31 -3.40 3.71
CA TRP A 100 11.68 -3.55 3.23
C TRP A 100 11.92 -4.95 2.69
N ASN A 101 13.14 -5.18 2.21
CA ASN A 101 13.47 -6.37 1.43
C ASN A 101 12.46 -6.55 0.29
N LEU A 102 12.32 -5.48 -0.50
CA LEU A 102 11.39 -5.40 -1.62
C LEU A 102 11.68 -6.51 -2.63
N ARG A 103 10.63 -6.93 -3.34
CA ARG A 103 10.79 -7.92 -4.40
C ARG A 103 11.73 -7.43 -5.48
N ARG A 104 12.53 -8.38 -5.94
CA ARG A 104 13.51 -8.21 -7.00
C ARG A 104 13.13 -9.11 -8.17
N THR A 105 13.42 -8.62 -9.36
CA THR A 105 13.26 -9.33 -10.63
C THR A 105 14.37 -10.38 -10.80
N ALA A 106 14.30 -11.17 -11.88
CA ALA A 106 15.34 -12.16 -12.20
C ALA A 106 16.73 -11.55 -12.42
N THR A 107 16.81 -10.26 -12.75
CA THR A 107 18.06 -9.50 -12.91
C THR A 107 18.54 -8.85 -11.61
N GLU A 108 17.96 -9.24 -10.47
CA GLU A 108 18.20 -8.70 -9.11
C GLU A 108 17.83 -7.21 -8.90
N ALA A 109 17.36 -6.52 -9.94
CA ALA A 109 16.82 -5.17 -9.83
C ALA A 109 15.47 -5.16 -9.12
N THR A 110 15.13 -4.07 -8.42
CA THR A 110 13.82 -3.90 -7.79
C THR A 110 12.71 -3.92 -8.83
N GLU A 111 11.53 -4.49 -8.49
CA GLU A 111 10.34 -4.43 -9.36
C GLU A 111 9.85 -2.98 -9.62
N PHE A 112 10.36 -2.04 -8.84
CA PHE A 112 10.04 -0.61 -8.93
C PHE A 112 11.24 0.19 -9.39
N ASP A 113 10.96 1.19 -10.22
CA ASP A 113 11.87 2.25 -10.63
C ASP A 113 11.58 3.52 -9.82
N PHE A 114 12.62 4.00 -9.14
CA PHE A 114 12.61 5.21 -8.33
C PHE A 114 13.48 6.33 -8.92
N GLU A 115 14.12 6.12 -10.06
CA GLU A 115 15.12 7.03 -10.62
C GLU A 115 14.56 7.86 -11.78
N THR A 116 13.79 7.25 -12.69
CA THR A 116 13.29 7.94 -13.90
C THR A 116 12.47 9.18 -13.59
N ASP A 117 11.61 9.13 -12.56
CA ASP A 117 10.89 10.29 -12.05
C ASP A 117 11.02 10.36 -10.54
N ARG A 118 11.76 11.37 -10.05
CA ARG A 118 11.98 11.67 -8.63
C ARG A 118 10.69 11.89 -7.81
N TYR A 119 9.56 12.12 -8.45
CA TYR A 119 8.26 12.31 -7.83
C TYR A 119 7.30 11.14 -8.06
N ASP A 120 7.73 10.05 -8.69
CA ASP A 120 6.89 8.89 -8.97
C ASP A 120 7.54 7.58 -8.51
N ILE A 121 6.73 6.52 -8.47
CA ILE A 121 7.17 5.13 -8.35
C ILE A 121 6.64 4.42 -9.59
N ARG A 122 7.54 3.92 -10.42
CA ARG A 122 7.19 3.36 -11.74
C ARG A 122 7.48 1.87 -11.80
N ILE A 123 6.83 1.20 -12.74
CA ILE A 123 7.15 -0.19 -13.11
C ILE A 123 8.03 -0.12 -14.37
N PRO A 124 9.21 -0.78 -14.39
CA PRO A 124 10.06 -0.86 -15.59
C PRO A 124 9.35 -1.55 -16.76
N SER A 125 9.72 -1.18 -17.98
CA SER A 125 9.11 -1.71 -19.21
C SER A 125 9.25 -3.22 -19.33
N GLU A 126 10.38 -3.79 -18.92
CA GLU A 126 10.59 -5.24 -18.95
C GLU A 126 9.57 -5.98 -18.06
N VAL A 127 9.11 -5.34 -16.98
CA VAL A 127 8.20 -5.94 -16.00
C VAL A 127 6.75 -5.87 -16.49
N TYR A 128 6.26 -4.70 -16.91
CA TYR A 128 4.85 -4.61 -17.34
C TYR A 128 4.61 -5.19 -18.74
N GLU A 129 5.62 -5.25 -19.61
CA GLU A 129 5.49 -5.93 -20.91
C GLU A 129 5.45 -7.45 -20.80
N ALA A 130 6.10 -8.01 -19.78
CA ALA A 130 6.04 -9.44 -19.44
C ALA A 130 4.71 -9.86 -18.79
N ILE A 131 3.97 -8.92 -18.19
CA ILE A 131 2.61 -9.13 -17.70
C ILE A 131 1.59 -9.13 -18.87
N GLY A 132 1.96 -8.54 -20.01
CA GLY A 132 1.17 -8.57 -21.23
C GLY A 132 1.22 -9.93 -21.94
N ASP A 133 0.11 -10.32 -22.55
CA ASP A 133 -0.01 -11.57 -23.31
C ASP A 133 1.05 -11.65 -24.45
N PRO A 134 1.95 -12.65 -24.45
CA PRO A 134 2.98 -12.82 -25.49
C PRO A 134 2.38 -13.15 -26.87
N SER A 135 1.10 -13.49 -26.98
CA SER A 135 0.42 -13.72 -28.26
C SER A 135 0.10 -12.43 -29.05
N LYS A 136 0.20 -11.25 -28.42
CA LYS A 136 -0.11 -9.95 -29.04
C LYS A 136 1.11 -9.16 -29.52
N VAL A 137 2.30 -9.77 -29.51
CA VAL A 137 3.57 -9.09 -29.83
C VAL A 137 3.61 -8.55 -31.27
N SER A 138 2.86 -9.14 -32.20
CA SER A 138 2.82 -8.70 -33.60
C SER A 138 1.94 -7.48 -33.89
N ASP A 139 1.10 -7.04 -32.94
CA ASP A 139 0.13 -5.94 -33.14
C ASP A 139 0.50 -4.66 -32.34
N ARG A 140 1.72 -4.62 -31.77
CA ARG A 140 2.18 -3.59 -30.82
C ARG A 140 2.56 -2.25 -31.44
N MET A 141 2.45 -2.06 -32.76
CA MET A 141 2.89 -0.81 -33.39
C MET A 141 1.99 0.39 -33.02
N THR A 142 0.82 0.18 -32.40
CA THR A 142 -0.11 1.25 -31.99
C THR A 142 -0.83 1.05 -30.64
N SER A 143 -0.51 0.02 -29.84
CA SER A 143 -1.19 -0.18 -28.54
C SER A 143 -0.59 0.74 -27.46
N HIS A 144 -1.13 1.95 -27.30
CA HIS A 144 -0.75 2.84 -26.20
C HIS A 144 -1.14 2.21 -24.85
N ILE A 145 -0.15 1.72 -24.09
CA ILE A 145 -0.35 1.26 -22.72
C ILE A 145 -0.71 2.49 -21.86
N PRO A 146 -1.85 2.47 -21.15
CA PRO A 146 -2.23 3.59 -20.30
C PRO A 146 -1.19 3.88 -19.22
N GLU A 147 -0.95 5.15 -18.91
CA GLU A 147 0.00 5.57 -17.88
C GLU A 147 -0.31 4.95 -16.50
N THR A 148 -1.59 4.68 -16.24
CA THR A 148 -2.08 4.05 -15.01
C THR A 148 -1.59 2.62 -14.80
N VAL A 149 -1.03 1.97 -15.82
CA VAL A 149 -0.46 0.62 -15.72
C VAL A 149 0.93 0.64 -15.09
N TYR A 150 1.73 1.67 -15.37
CA TYR A 150 3.14 1.71 -14.95
C TYR A 150 3.47 2.87 -14.00
N SER A 151 2.66 3.93 -13.92
CA SER A 151 2.85 5.05 -12.99
C SER A 151 1.92 4.93 -11.80
N LEU A 152 2.49 4.84 -10.59
CA LEU A 152 1.70 4.84 -9.37
C LEU A 152 0.97 6.18 -9.20
N ARG A 153 1.59 7.31 -9.57
CA ARG A 153 0.95 8.63 -9.53
C ARG A 153 -0.30 8.69 -10.41
N ALA A 154 -0.21 8.21 -11.64
CA ALA A 154 -1.36 8.16 -12.55
C ALA A 154 -2.45 7.22 -12.00
N TYR A 155 -2.06 6.03 -11.51
CA TYR A 155 -2.99 5.09 -10.90
C TYR A 155 -3.73 5.69 -9.69
N CYS A 156 -3.00 6.31 -8.76
CA CYS A 156 -3.58 6.96 -7.57
C CYS A 156 -4.52 8.13 -7.92
N SER A 157 -4.35 8.77 -9.08
CA SER A 157 -5.21 9.88 -9.50
C SER A 157 -6.66 9.46 -9.76
N ILE A 158 -6.87 8.20 -10.14
CA ILE A 158 -8.18 7.62 -10.50
C ILE A 158 -8.65 6.51 -9.53
N LEU A 159 -7.86 6.19 -8.51
CA LEU A 159 -8.13 5.08 -7.58
C LEU A 159 -9.48 5.20 -6.86
N TYR A 160 -9.93 6.43 -6.61
CA TYR A 160 -11.21 6.71 -5.96
C TYR A 160 -12.14 7.48 -6.88
N LEU A 161 -13.35 6.96 -7.09
CA LEU A 161 -14.39 7.64 -7.87
C LEU A 161 -14.73 9.03 -7.32
N LYS A 162 -14.71 9.18 -5.98
CA LYS A 162 -14.90 10.45 -5.27
C LYS A 162 -13.80 10.60 -4.22
N PRO A 163 -12.66 11.23 -4.56
CA PRO A 163 -11.53 11.36 -3.65
C PRO A 163 -11.90 12.17 -2.40
N ARG A 164 -11.65 11.60 -1.20
CA ARG A 164 -11.82 12.27 0.11
C ARG A 164 -10.52 12.34 0.92
N MET A 165 -9.50 11.62 0.46
CA MET A 165 -8.18 11.54 1.08
C MET A 165 -7.17 12.18 0.13
N GLN A 166 -6.25 12.96 0.69
CA GLN A 166 -5.11 13.47 -0.06
C GLN A 166 -4.02 12.39 -0.13
N VAL A 167 -3.54 12.09 -1.33
CA VAL A 167 -2.41 11.19 -1.55
C VAL A 167 -1.18 12.05 -1.86
N VAL A 168 -0.10 11.83 -1.11
CA VAL A 168 1.21 12.45 -1.38
C VAL A 168 2.17 11.34 -1.75
N LEU A 169 2.76 11.44 -2.95
CA LEU A 169 3.75 10.49 -3.43
C LEU A 169 5.09 11.20 -3.57
N ARG A 170 6.14 10.65 -2.93
CA ARG A 170 7.50 11.21 -2.93
C ARG A 170 7.52 12.73 -2.71
N SER A 171 6.88 13.16 -1.63
CA SER A 171 6.78 14.57 -1.21
C SER A 171 6.01 15.50 -2.15
N LYS A 172 5.31 14.97 -3.17
CA LYS A 172 4.48 15.76 -4.10
C LYS A 172 3.05 15.23 -4.14
N THR A 173 2.10 16.09 -3.78
CA THR A 173 0.66 15.78 -3.81
C THR A 173 0.22 15.27 -5.18
N VAL A 174 -0.54 14.17 -5.19
CA VAL A 174 -1.18 13.61 -6.39
C VAL A 174 -2.44 14.42 -6.69
N LYS A 175 -2.56 14.91 -7.92
CA LYS A 175 -3.78 15.58 -8.39
C LYS A 175 -4.80 14.50 -8.73
N THR A 176 -5.82 14.35 -7.89
CA THR A 176 -6.88 13.38 -8.12
C THR A 176 -7.89 13.90 -9.13
N VAL A 177 -8.45 12.99 -9.92
CA VAL A 177 -9.34 13.30 -11.04
C VAL A 177 -10.72 12.70 -10.78
N LEU A 178 -11.75 13.53 -10.87
CA LEU A 178 -13.12 13.04 -10.95
C LEU A 178 -13.37 12.59 -12.39
N ILE A 179 -13.15 11.30 -12.68
CA ILE A 179 -13.27 10.74 -14.05
C ILE A 179 -14.57 11.16 -14.71
N ALA A 180 -15.68 11.09 -13.98
CA ALA A 180 -17.01 11.49 -14.47
C ALA A 180 -17.12 12.98 -14.86
N LYS A 181 -16.15 13.85 -14.53
CA LYS A 181 -16.10 15.26 -14.93
C LYS A 181 -15.00 15.55 -15.95
N SER A 182 -14.19 14.56 -16.29
CA SER A 182 -13.04 14.71 -17.20
C SER A 182 -13.35 14.24 -18.63
N LEU A 183 -14.60 13.89 -18.92
CA LEU A 183 -15.05 13.38 -20.20
C LEU A 183 -15.82 14.45 -20.97
N ALA A 184 -15.63 14.47 -22.29
CA ALA A 184 -16.50 15.20 -23.19
C ALA A 184 -17.79 14.40 -23.45
N CYS A 185 -18.88 15.08 -23.83
CA CYS A 185 -20.13 14.44 -24.24
C CYS A 185 -20.74 13.46 -23.21
N MET A 186 -20.62 13.77 -21.92
CA MET A 186 -21.12 12.93 -20.83
C MET A 186 -22.58 12.53 -21.01
N ARG A 187 -22.87 11.23 -20.92
CA ARG A 187 -24.22 10.68 -20.84
C ARG A 187 -24.42 9.92 -19.53
N LYS A 188 -25.67 9.78 -19.13
CA LYS A 188 -26.06 9.01 -17.96
C LYS A 188 -27.07 7.96 -18.40
N ASP A 189 -26.92 6.76 -17.90
CA ASP A 189 -27.85 5.67 -18.14
C ASP A 189 -28.26 5.03 -16.80
N PHE A 190 -29.33 4.26 -16.81
CA PHE A 190 -29.89 3.66 -15.62
C PHE A 190 -29.96 2.14 -15.78
N TYR A 191 -29.22 1.43 -14.93
CA TYR A 191 -29.24 -0.01 -14.89
C TYR A 191 -30.19 -0.51 -13.80
N LYS A 192 -31.18 -1.30 -14.20
CA LYS A 192 -32.14 -1.95 -13.29
C LYS A 192 -31.88 -3.46 -13.24
N PRO A 193 -31.08 -3.97 -12.28
CA PRO A 193 -30.86 -5.40 -12.16
C PRO A 193 -32.12 -6.13 -11.71
N ILE A 194 -32.29 -7.35 -12.22
CA ILE A 194 -33.50 -8.17 -12.02
C ILE A 194 -33.72 -8.53 -10.55
N PHE A 195 -32.64 -8.67 -9.77
CA PHE A 195 -32.70 -9.03 -8.34
C PHE A 195 -32.99 -7.85 -7.39
N LEU A 196 -33.04 -6.60 -7.88
CA LEU A 196 -33.39 -5.42 -7.07
C LEU A 196 -34.85 -4.97 -7.25
N VAL A 197 -35.68 -5.71 -7.98
CA VAL A 197 -37.06 -5.30 -8.30
C VAL A 197 -37.97 -5.19 -7.06
N SER A 198 -37.66 -5.86 -5.95
CA SER A 198 -38.44 -5.81 -4.69
C SER A 198 -38.16 -4.59 -3.80
N LEU A 199 -37.08 -3.85 -4.07
CA LEU A 199 -36.72 -2.60 -3.38
C LEU A 199 -36.73 -1.54 -4.46
N ASN A 200 -37.60 -0.52 -4.42
CA ASN A 200 -37.69 0.56 -5.43
C ASN A 200 -36.37 1.37 -5.57
N GLY A 201 -35.29 0.76 -6.06
CA GLY A 201 -33.95 1.31 -6.17
C GLY A 201 -33.44 1.13 -7.59
N SER A 202 -33.17 2.25 -8.26
CA SER A 202 -32.47 2.30 -9.55
C SER A 202 -30.98 2.55 -9.30
N ILE A 203 -30.11 1.76 -9.94
CA ILE A 203 -28.67 2.03 -9.94
C ILE A 203 -28.37 2.97 -11.12
N THR A 204 -27.87 4.17 -10.81
CA THR A 204 -27.39 5.07 -11.86
C THR A 204 -26.00 4.62 -12.30
N ALA A 205 -25.87 4.19 -13.55
CA ALA A 205 -24.59 3.89 -14.17
C ALA A 205 -24.18 5.08 -15.03
N VAL A 206 -23.05 5.71 -14.72
CA VAL A 206 -22.47 6.67 -15.64
C VAL A 206 -21.76 5.84 -16.71
N LEU A 207 -22.36 5.73 -17.90
CA LEU A 207 -21.66 5.15 -19.04
C LEU A 207 -20.59 6.13 -19.53
N LEU A 208 -19.38 5.59 -19.69
CA LEU A 208 -18.20 6.25 -20.24
C LEU A 208 -18.29 6.26 -21.77
#